data_AF-A0A1R3H305-F1
#
_entry.id   AF-A0A1R3H305-F1
#
_cell.length_a   1.000
_cell.length_b   1.000
_cell.length_c   1.000
_cell.angle_alpha   90.00
_cell.angle_beta   90.00
_cell.angle_gamma   90.00
#
_symmetry.space_group_name_H-M   'P 1'
#
loop_
_entity.id
_entity.type
_entity.pdbx_description
1 polymer ?
#
loop_
_entity_poly.entity_id
_entity_poly.type
_entity_poly.pdbx_seq_one_letter_code
_entity_poly.pdbx_strand_id
1 'polypeptide(L)'
;MSPVQSLIRVTPLRNFFLIPENYQHCNSPLVHRFGELTRKIWHARNFKGQVSPHEFLEAVMKANLRTSEESSSIIHVCFQGELEVVKETQSKAISEKKESIGEQNGVLQTKSTVLEKDNSVVETYRMPFLMLELDLPEPLVFRDVMEKNIIPQVPLFNILKKFDGETVTSTLRHPARMRYRVTRLPQYLILHMHRFTRNVFFREKNPTLVILKILWA
;
A
#
# COMPACT_ATOMS: atom_id res chain seq x y z
N MET A 1 16.97 1.38 6.07
CA MET A 1 17.06 0.14 5.29
C MET A 1 16.40 0.37 3.94
N SER A 2 17.01 -0.01 2.81
CA SER A 2 16.39 0.22 1.49
C SER A 2 15.22 -0.75 1.24
N PRO A 3 14.30 -0.46 0.29
CA PRO A 3 13.20 -1.37 -0.06
C PRO A 3 13.69 -2.77 -0.47
N VAL A 4 14.75 -2.84 -1.28
CA VAL A 4 15.37 -4.11 -1.71
C VAL A 4 15.86 -4.93 -0.52
N GLN A 5 16.59 -4.30 0.40
CA GLN A 5 17.11 -4.96 1.59
C GLN A 5 15.97 -5.48 2.48
N SER A 6 14.85 -4.75 2.53
CA SER A 6 13.68 -5.14 3.32
C SER A 6 12.96 -6.36 2.70
N LEU A 7 12.76 -6.36 1.37
CA LEU A 7 12.16 -7.47 0.64
C LEU A 7 12.97 -8.76 0.78
N ILE A 8 14.30 -8.67 0.71
CA ILE A 8 15.20 -9.82 0.80
C ILE A 8 15.21 -10.48 2.19
N ARG A 9 14.65 -9.84 3.22
CA ARG A 9 14.43 -10.47 4.55
C ARG A 9 13.15 -11.29 4.63
N VAL A 10 12.25 -11.16 3.67
CA VAL A 10 11.05 -12.00 3.58
C VAL A 10 11.46 -13.38 3.11
N THR A 11 11.36 -14.38 3.99
CA THR A 11 11.99 -15.70 3.78
C THR A 11 11.48 -16.42 2.54
N PRO A 12 10.16 -16.53 2.28
CA PRO A 12 9.67 -17.19 1.08
C PRO A 12 10.13 -16.48 -0.20
N LEU A 13 10.09 -15.14 -0.21
CA LEU A 13 10.53 -14.32 -1.33
C LEU A 13 12.03 -14.49 -1.60
N ARG A 14 12.86 -14.42 -0.56
CA ARG A 14 14.30 -14.65 -0.64
C ARG A 14 14.59 -16.03 -1.22
N ASN A 15 14.03 -17.08 -0.63
CA ASN A 15 14.29 -18.46 -1.04
C ASN A 15 13.90 -18.68 -2.51
N PHE A 16 12.80 -18.08 -2.96
CA PHE A 16 12.40 -18.10 -4.35
C PHE A 16 13.48 -17.55 -5.28
N PHE A 17 14.04 -16.38 -4.97
CA PHE A 17 15.05 -15.70 -5.79
C PHE A 17 16.48 -16.25 -5.65
N LEU A 18 16.76 -17.06 -4.63
CA LEU A 18 18.03 -17.76 -4.50
C LEU A 18 18.20 -18.90 -5.52
N ILE A 19 17.09 -19.46 -6.02
CA ILE A 19 17.05 -20.61 -6.95
C ILE A 19 16.65 -20.09 -8.34
N PRO A 20 17.58 -19.98 -9.32
CA PRO A 20 17.30 -19.44 -10.66
C PRO A 20 16.20 -20.18 -11.42
N GLU A 21 16.06 -21.49 -11.20
CA GLU A 21 15.10 -22.37 -11.86
C GLU A 21 13.65 -21.93 -11.59
N ASN A 22 13.39 -21.32 -10.43
CA ASN A 22 12.05 -20.85 -10.05
C ASN A 22 11.50 -19.74 -10.95
N TYR A 23 12.38 -18.97 -11.60
CA TYR A 23 11.99 -17.84 -12.42
C TYR A 23 12.68 -17.84 -13.80
N GLN A 24 13.28 -18.96 -14.19
CA GLN A 24 13.95 -19.12 -15.50
C GLN A 24 13.01 -18.85 -16.67
N HIS A 25 11.72 -19.17 -16.52
CA HIS A 25 10.68 -18.97 -17.53
C HIS A 25 10.16 -17.53 -17.59
N CYS A 26 10.56 -16.67 -16.64
CA CYS A 26 10.14 -15.28 -16.65
C CYS A 26 10.99 -14.49 -17.66
N ASN A 27 10.35 -13.88 -18.66
CA ASN A 27 11.04 -13.08 -19.66
C ASN A 27 11.46 -11.68 -19.17
N SER A 28 11.11 -11.31 -17.93
CA SER A 28 11.38 -9.98 -17.40
C SER A 28 12.83 -9.83 -16.94
N PRO A 29 13.64 -8.94 -17.57
CA PRO A 29 15.02 -8.70 -17.14
C PRO A 29 15.09 -8.21 -15.69
N LEU A 30 14.05 -7.51 -15.22
CA LEU A 30 13.95 -7.04 -13.85
C LEU A 30 13.98 -8.18 -12.83
N VAL A 31 13.26 -9.27 -13.11
CA VAL A 31 13.17 -10.45 -12.23
C VAL A 31 14.54 -11.14 -12.15
N HIS A 32 15.22 -11.30 -13.29
CA HIS A 32 16.56 -11.87 -13.35
C HIS A 32 17.59 -11.02 -12.60
N ARG A 33 17.60 -9.69 -12.82
CA ARG A 33 18.51 -8.77 -12.11
C ARG A 33 18.23 -8.72 -10.61
N PHE A 34 16.98 -8.82 -10.19
CA PHE A 34 16.63 -8.90 -8.76
C PHE A 34 17.13 -10.20 -8.13
N GLY A 35 17.01 -11.34 -8.82
CA GLY A 35 17.54 -12.63 -8.38
C GLY A 35 19.07 -12.62 -8.26
N GLU A 36 19.76 -12.08 -9.26
CA GLU A 36 21.23 -11.89 -9.22
C GLU A 36 21.66 -11.03 -8.03
N LEU A 37 21.00 -9.89 -7.82
CA LEU A 37 21.28 -9.02 -6.68
C LEU A 37 21.04 -9.73 -5.35
N THR A 38 19.96 -10.50 -5.24
CA THR A 38 19.62 -11.27 -4.04
C THR A 38 20.71 -12.30 -3.71
N ARG A 39 21.18 -13.06 -4.71
CA ARG A 39 22.28 -14.02 -4.54
C ARG A 39 23.60 -13.33 -4.17
N LYS A 40 23.93 -12.21 -4.83
CA LYS A 40 25.13 -11.41 -4.48
C LYS A 40 25.09 -10.94 -3.03
N ILE A 41 23.92 -10.51 -2.53
CA ILE A 41 23.73 -10.08 -1.13
C ILE A 41 23.86 -11.23 -0.13
N TRP A 42 23.32 -12.42 -0.46
CA TRP A 42 23.35 -13.60 0.41
C TRP A 42 24.57 -14.50 0.23
N HIS A 43 25.54 -14.10 -0.60
CA HIS A 43 26.76 -14.86 -0.80
C HIS A 43 27.69 -14.71 0.43
N ALA A 44 27.86 -15.80 1.19
CA ALA A 44 28.62 -15.80 2.44
C ALA A 44 30.10 -15.42 2.30
N ARG A 45 30.69 -15.58 1.09
CA ARG A 45 32.10 -15.30 0.80
C ARG A 45 32.25 -14.14 -0.18
N ASN A 46 31.66 -13.00 0.15
CA ASN A 46 31.77 -11.84 -0.72
C ASN A 46 33.14 -11.16 -0.54
N PHE A 47 33.86 -10.89 -1.63
CA PHE A 47 35.18 -10.24 -1.57
C PHE A 47 35.12 -8.82 -1.03
N LYS A 48 33.94 -8.17 -1.08
CA LYS A 48 33.65 -6.86 -0.50
C LYS A 48 32.37 -6.96 0.33
N GLY A 49 32.32 -6.30 1.49
CA GLY A 49 31.13 -6.27 2.36
C GLY A 49 29.94 -5.47 1.82
N GLN A 50 30.01 -4.99 0.57
CA GLN A 50 29.00 -4.19 -0.09
C GLN A 50 28.67 -4.76 -1.47
N VAL A 51 27.38 -4.74 -1.83
CA VAL A 51 26.88 -5.16 -3.14
C VAL A 51 26.26 -3.95 -3.83
N SER A 52 26.75 -3.64 -5.03
CA SER A 52 26.19 -2.56 -5.85
C SER A 52 24.86 -2.99 -6.46
N PRO A 53 23.77 -2.19 -6.34
CA PRO A 53 22.50 -2.48 -6.97
C PRO A 53 22.37 -1.91 -8.40
N HIS A 54 23.45 -1.38 -8.98
CA HIS A 54 23.40 -0.61 -10.24
C HIS A 54 22.68 -1.35 -11.39
N GLU A 55 23.07 -2.60 -11.67
CA GLU A 55 22.45 -3.44 -12.73
C GLU A 55 20.93 -3.60 -12.52
N PHE A 56 20.50 -3.75 -11.27
CA PHE A 56 19.09 -3.85 -10.92
C PHE A 56 18.38 -2.51 -11.11
N LEU A 57 18.98 -1.39 -10.67
CA LEU A 57 18.39 -0.06 -10.86
C LEU A 57 18.24 0.28 -12.35
N GLU A 58 19.22 -0.06 -13.17
CA GLU A 58 19.14 0.12 -14.62
C GLU A 58 17.97 -0.69 -15.21
N ALA A 59 17.77 -1.94 -14.77
CA ALA A 59 16.64 -2.75 -15.19
C ALA A 59 15.29 -2.18 -14.71
N VAL A 60 15.21 -1.61 -13.50
CA VAL A 60 14.01 -0.92 -13.01
C VAL A 60 13.68 0.29 -13.89
N MET A 61 14.67 1.09 -14.26
CA MET A 61 14.46 2.29 -15.10
C MET A 61 14.01 1.95 -16.52
N LYS A 62 14.44 0.81 -17.05
CA LYS A 62 14.05 0.31 -18.38
C LYS A 62 12.74 -0.49 -18.37
N ALA A 63 12.32 -0.98 -17.20
CA ALA A 63 11.12 -1.81 -17.10
C ALA A 63 9.86 -0.96 -17.26
N ASN A 64 8.95 -1.41 -18.12
CA ASN A 64 7.58 -0.95 -18.11
C ASN A 64 6.85 -1.62 -16.93
N LEU A 65 6.77 -0.92 -15.80
CA LEU A 65 6.12 -1.38 -14.58
C LEU A 65 4.60 -1.43 -14.75
N ARG A 66 4.11 -2.44 -15.47
CA ARG A 66 2.69 -2.79 -15.49
C ARG A 66 2.42 -3.73 -14.33
N THR A 67 1.35 -3.47 -13.58
CA THR A 67 0.83 -4.41 -12.59
C THR A 67 0.32 -5.64 -13.34
N SER A 68 1.01 -6.77 -13.20
CA SER A 68 0.51 -8.05 -13.71
C SER A 68 -0.68 -8.48 -12.86
N GLU A 69 -1.79 -8.85 -13.51
CA GLU A 69 -2.99 -9.39 -12.84
C GLU A 69 -2.86 -10.88 -12.51
N GLU A 70 -1.68 -11.46 -12.72
CA GLU A 70 -1.40 -12.84 -12.36
C GLU A 70 -1.36 -13.01 -10.84
N SER A 71 -2.49 -13.48 -10.31
CA SER A 71 -2.76 -13.75 -8.90
C SER A 71 -1.88 -14.84 -8.25
N SER A 72 -0.94 -15.43 -8.99
CA SER A 72 -0.16 -16.60 -8.57
C SER A 72 1.34 -16.35 -8.38
N SER A 73 1.81 -15.10 -8.45
CA SER A 73 3.24 -14.81 -8.23
C SER A 73 3.66 -14.95 -6.76
N ILE A 74 4.95 -15.17 -6.51
CA ILE A 74 5.53 -15.22 -5.15
C ILE A 74 5.21 -13.94 -4.34
N ILE A 75 5.01 -12.81 -5.01
CA ILE A 75 4.61 -11.55 -4.38
C ILE A 75 3.21 -11.67 -3.77
N HIS A 76 2.25 -12.22 -4.53
CA HIS A 76 0.90 -12.46 -4.02
C HIS A 76 0.91 -13.50 -2.89
N VAL A 77 1.72 -14.56 -2.99
CA VAL A 77 1.86 -15.55 -1.90
C VAL A 77 2.31 -14.87 -0.60
N CYS A 78 3.26 -13.93 -0.66
CA CYS A 78 3.81 -13.29 0.53
C CYS A 78 2.93 -12.16 1.09
N PHE A 79 2.39 -11.31 0.22
CA PHE A 79 1.88 -9.98 0.59
C PHE A 79 0.38 -9.78 0.30
N GLN A 80 -0.31 -10.76 -0.30
CA GLN A 80 -1.72 -10.61 -0.64
C GLN A 80 -2.61 -10.59 0.59
N GLY A 81 -3.19 -9.43 0.87
CA GLY A 81 -4.29 -9.23 1.81
C GLY A 81 -5.60 -8.90 1.09
N GLU A 82 -6.69 -8.87 1.85
CA GLU A 82 -8.00 -8.42 1.37
C GLU A 82 -8.64 -7.45 2.36
N LEU A 83 -9.18 -6.38 1.80
CA LEU A 83 -9.90 -5.34 2.51
C LEU A 83 -11.35 -5.35 2.07
N GLU A 84 -12.27 -5.31 3.01
CA GLU A 84 -13.66 -5.00 2.75
C GLU A 84 -13.88 -3.51 2.93
N VAL A 85 -14.56 -2.91 1.96
CA VAL A 85 -14.89 -1.49 1.97
C VAL A 85 -16.40 -1.36 1.95
N VAL A 86 -16.94 -0.68 2.96
CA VAL A 86 -18.35 -0.31 3.03
C VAL A 86 -18.43 1.18 2.76
N LYS A 87 -19.07 1.55 1.66
CA LYS A 87 -19.28 2.92 1.23
C LYS A 87 -20.75 3.27 1.32
N GLU A 88 -21.06 4.31 2.08
CA GLU A 88 -22.42 4.80 2.31
C GLU A 88 -22.53 6.19 1.67
N THR A 89 -23.43 6.33 0.71
CA THR A 89 -23.69 7.59 0.00
C THR A 89 -25.15 8.00 0.23
N GLN A 90 -25.40 9.27 0.56
CA GLN A 90 -26.78 9.77 0.70
C GLN A 90 -27.42 9.88 -0.68
N SER A 91 -28.59 9.27 -0.88
CA SER A 91 -29.36 9.47 -2.09
C SER A 91 -30.04 10.83 -2.04
N LYS A 92 -29.54 11.79 -2.83
CA LYS A 92 -30.38 12.94 -3.18
C LYS A 92 -31.41 12.43 -4.18
N ALA A 93 -32.68 12.44 -3.78
CA ALA A 93 -33.79 12.27 -4.71
C ALA A 93 -33.71 13.40 -5.75
N ILE A 94 -33.21 13.11 -6.94
CA ILE A 94 -33.30 14.00 -8.10
C ILE A 94 -33.71 13.14 -9.29
N SER A 95 -34.91 13.46 -9.77
CA SER A 95 -35.49 12.99 -11.02
C SER A 95 -34.54 13.23 -12.20
N GLU A 96 -34.58 12.29 -13.13
CA GLU A 96 -34.30 12.43 -14.56
C GLU A 96 -32.86 12.35 -15.13
N LYS A 97 -32.75 11.30 -15.95
CA LYS A 97 -31.91 11.07 -17.14
C LYS A 97 -30.45 10.67 -16.95
N LYS A 98 -30.27 9.35 -17.07
CA LYS A 98 -29.16 8.69 -17.78
C LYS A 98 -28.67 9.54 -18.96
N GLU A 99 -27.37 9.81 -18.98
CA GLU A 99 -26.55 9.47 -20.13
C GLU A 99 -25.11 9.18 -19.67
N SER A 100 -24.64 8.03 -20.12
CA SER A 100 -23.30 7.50 -19.99
C SER A 100 -22.28 8.33 -20.77
N ILE A 101 -21.12 8.62 -20.18
CA ILE A 101 -19.79 8.48 -20.79
C ILE A 101 -18.80 8.37 -19.62
N GLY A 102 -18.04 7.28 -19.60
CA GLY A 102 -17.11 6.96 -18.53
C GLY A 102 -15.73 7.60 -18.69
N GLU A 103 -14.94 7.55 -17.62
CA GLU A 103 -13.48 7.47 -17.71
C GLU A 103 -12.87 6.95 -16.39
N GLN A 104 -12.62 5.64 -16.40
CA GLN A 104 -11.40 4.94 -15.98
C GLN A 104 -10.62 5.46 -14.77
N ASN A 105 -10.66 4.67 -13.69
CA ASN A 105 -9.43 4.13 -13.10
C ASN A 105 -9.74 2.75 -12.51
N GLY A 106 -9.07 1.73 -13.07
CA GLY A 106 -9.38 0.31 -12.89
C GLY A 106 -9.22 -0.16 -11.44
N VAL A 107 -10.31 -0.68 -10.90
CA VAL A 107 -10.30 -1.62 -9.78
C VAL A 107 -11.22 -2.76 -10.18
N LEU A 108 -10.68 -3.98 -10.24
CA LEU A 108 -11.43 -5.20 -10.55
C LEU A 108 -12.62 -5.34 -9.58
N GLN A 109 -13.83 -5.33 -10.13
CA GLN A 109 -15.06 -5.49 -9.38
C GLN A 109 -15.20 -6.93 -8.90
N THR A 110 -15.02 -7.16 -7.60
CA THR A 110 -15.34 -8.44 -6.96
C THR A 110 -16.55 -8.25 -6.06
N LYS A 111 -17.70 -8.85 -6.46
CA LYS A 111 -18.97 -8.99 -5.71
C LYS A 111 -19.37 -7.75 -4.89
N SER A 112 -19.97 -6.75 -5.55
CA SER A 112 -20.64 -5.64 -4.87
C SER A 112 -22.03 -6.08 -4.39
N THR A 113 -22.31 -5.91 -3.09
CA THR A 113 -23.68 -6.01 -2.56
C THR A 113 -24.18 -4.59 -2.32
N VAL A 114 -25.29 -4.23 -2.96
CA VAL A 114 -25.94 -2.92 -2.80
C VAL A 114 -27.19 -3.12 -1.97
N LEU A 115 -27.29 -2.40 -0.85
CA LEU A 115 -28.47 -2.37 -0.01
C LEU A 115 -28.96 -0.93 0.09
N GLU A 116 -30.24 -0.73 -0.20
CA GLU A 116 -30.92 0.55 0.01
C GLU A 116 -31.52 0.54 1.43
N LYS A 117 -31.08 1.48 2.27
CA LYS A 117 -31.57 1.62 3.64
C LYS A 117 -31.84 3.10 3.88
N ASP A 118 -33.09 3.46 4.19
CA ASP A 118 -33.54 4.81 4.58
C ASP A 118 -32.81 5.97 3.87
N ASN A 119 -33.06 6.15 2.56
CA ASN A 119 -32.52 7.25 1.76
C ASN A 119 -30.97 7.30 1.70
N SER A 120 -30.32 6.15 1.89
CA SER A 120 -28.88 5.96 1.69
C SER A 120 -28.60 4.68 0.89
N VAL A 121 -27.63 4.77 -0.01
CA VAL A 121 -27.13 3.64 -0.82
C VAL A 121 -25.85 3.14 -0.14
N VAL A 122 -25.88 1.87 0.29
CA VAL A 122 -24.72 1.20 0.90
C VAL A 122 -24.14 0.21 -0.11
N GLU A 123 -22.91 0.46 -0.53
CA GLU A 123 -22.12 -0.40 -1.40
C GLU A 123 -21.07 -1.12 -0.55
N THR A 124 -21.08 -2.45 -0.54
CA THR A 124 -20.02 -3.25 0.07
C THR A 124 -19.26 -4.02 -1.01
N TYR A 125 -17.94 -3.86 -1.05
CA TYR A 125 -17.06 -4.56 -1.99
C TYR A 125 -15.75 -5.00 -1.33
N ARG A 126 -15.08 -5.99 -1.93
CA ARG A 126 -13.76 -6.46 -1.50
C ARG A 126 -12.68 -5.98 -2.44
N MET A 127 -11.55 -5.57 -1.88
CA MET A 127 -10.41 -5.06 -2.60
C MET A 127 -9.14 -5.80 -2.15
N PRO A 128 -8.44 -6.47 -3.08
CA PRO A 128 -7.13 -7.03 -2.79
C PRO A 128 -6.09 -5.93 -2.54
N PHE A 129 -5.12 -6.19 -1.66
CA PHE A 129 -3.99 -5.28 -1.47
C PHE A 129 -2.68 -6.04 -1.28
N LEU A 130 -1.58 -5.46 -1.76
CA LEU A 130 -0.20 -5.93 -1.47
C LEU A 130 0.48 -5.06 -0.42
N MET A 131 0.00 -3.82 -0.26
CA MET A 131 0.49 -2.86 0.73
C MET A 131 -0.67 -2.04 1.27
N LEU A 132 -0.64 -1.77 2.57
CA LEU A 132 -1.66 -1.00 3.25
C LEU A 132 -1.19 0.45 3.40
N GLU A 133 -1.93 1.38 2.82
CA GLU A 133 -1.63 2.80 2.91
C GLU A 133 -2.17 3.39 4.21
N LEU A 134 -1.28 4.05 4.94
CA LEU A 134 -1.56 4.65 6.24
C LEU A 134 -1.53 6.16 6.12
N ASP A 135 -2.70 6.76 6.31
CA ASP A 135 -2.86 8.21 6.36
C ASP A 135 -2.36 8.73 7.69
N LEU A 136 -1.39 9.64 7.64
CA LEU A 136 -0.89 10.30 8.83
C LEU A 136 -1.80 11.47 9.17
N PRO A 137 -2.05 11.74 10.46
CA PRO A 137 -2.80 12.92 10.87
C PRO A 137 -2.11 14.18 10.36
N GLU A 138 -2.89 15.17 9.95
CA GLU A 138 -2.36 16.46 9.53
C GLU A 138 -1.59 17.10 10.69
N PRO A 139 -0.38 17.64 10.44
CA PRO A 139 0.36 18.34 11.47
C PRO A 139 -0.46 19.56 11.95
N LEU A 140 -0.48 19.80 13.26
CA LEU A 140 -1.17 20.96 13.84
C LEU A 140 -0.60 22.25 13.22
N VAL A 141 -1.47 23.05 12.60
CA VAL A 141 -1.11 24.24 11.80
C VAL A 141 -0.56 25.38 12.67
N PHE A 142 -0.93 25.42 13.94
CA PHE A 142 -0.54 26.48 14.86
C PHE A 142 0.75 26.09 15.60
N ARG A 143 1.84 26.75 15.24
CA ARG A 143 3.10 26.71 15.98
C ARG A 143 3.12 27.93 16.89
N ASP A 144 2.97 27.75 18.19
CA ASP A 144 3.28 28.85 19.11
C ASP A 144 4.76 29.20 18.93
N VAL A 145 5.05 30.48 18.71
CA VAL A 145 6.41 31.01 18.44
C VAL A 145 7.40 30.69 19.58
N MET A 146 6.85 30.33 20.75
CA MET A 146 7.57 29.95 21.97
C MET A 146 7.77 28.43 22.12
N GLU A 147 6.94 27.59 21.46
CA GLU A 147 7.08 26.14 21.46
C GLU A 147 8.02 25.69 20.34
N LYS A 148 9.30 25.60 20.68
CA LYS A 148 10.33 24.96 19.85
C LYS A 148 9.85 23.61 19.29
N ASN A 149 9.63 23.53 17.98
CA ASN A 149 9.81 22.35 17.12
C ASN A 149 9.52 20.96 17.74
N ILE A 150 8.38 20.78 18.41
CA ILE A 150 7.99 19.44 18.86
C ILE A 150 7.48 18.69 17.63
N ILE A 151 8.23 17.66 17.20
CA ILE A 151 7.77 16.79 16.11
C ILE A 151 6.55 16.01 16.64
N PRO A 152 5.39 16.09 15.98
CA PRO A 152 4.20 15.39 16.46
C PRO A 152 4.43 13.89 16.45
N GLN A 153 3.89 13.18 17.44
CA GLN A 153 4.04 11.74 17.57
C GLN A 153 2.67 11.07 17.64
N VAL A 154 2.51 9.95 16.93
CA VAL A 154 1.27 9.19 16.91
C VAL A 154 1.59 7.69 17.02
N PRO A 155 0.93 6.95 17.92
CA PRO A 155 1.04 5.49 17.94
C PRO A 155 0.50 4.85 16.67
N LEU A 156 1.15 3.78 16.18
CA LEU A 156 0.69 3.07 14.98
C LEU A 156 -0.75 2.56 15.12
N PHE A 157 -1.13 2.07 16.30
CA PHE A 157 -2.47 1.50 16.52
C PHE A 157 -3.60 2.52 16.27
N ASN A 158 -3.36 3.81 16.54
CA ASN A 158 -4.32 4.87 16.24
C ASN A 158 -4.55 5.03 14.74
N ILE A 159 -3.50 4.89 13.94
CA ILE A 159 -3.59 4.98 12.48
C ILE A 159 -4.27 3.71 11.92
N LEU A 160 -3.91 2.54 12.45
CA LEU A 160 -4.51 1.27 12.05
C LEU A 160 -5.99 1.14 12.42
N LYS A 161 -6.48 1.96 13.36
CA LYS A 161 -7.90 2.02 13.70
C LYS A 161 -8.79 2.31 12.49
N LYS A 162 -8.27 2.96 11.44
CA LYS A 162 -8.96 3.11 10.14
C LYS A 162 -9.50 1.78 9.57
N PHE A 163 -8.86 0.65 9.89
CA PHE A 163 -9.13 -0.66 9.31
C PHE A 163 -9.89 -1.63 10.23
N ASP A 164 -10.47 -1.13 11.33
CA ASP A 164 -11.25 -1.92 12.30
C ASP A 164 -12.67 -2.28 11.83
N GLY A 165 -13.15 -1.65 10.75
CA GLY A 165 -14.52 -1.78 10.24
C GLY A 165 -15.55 -0.87 10.95
N GLU A 166 -15.14 -0.14 11.98
CA GLU A 166 -15.98 0.76 12.77
C GLU A 166 -15.70 2.23 12.44
N THR A 167 -14.41 2.57 12.28
CA THR A 167 -13.95 3.93 12.05
C THR A 167 -14.46 4.45 10.71
N VAL A 168 -15.28 5.50 10.79
CA VAL A 168 -15.83 6.17 9.62
C VAL A 168 -14.84 7.20 9.10
N THR A 169 -14.43 7.04 7.85
CA THR A 169 -13.67 8.04 7.10
C THR A 169 -14.61 8.77 6.14
N SER A 170 -14.51 10.09 6.06
CA SER A 170 -15.31 10.90 5.16
C SER A 170 -14.42 11.49 4.08
N THR A 171 -14.83 11.35 2.82
CA THR A 171 -14.15 12.06 1.73
C THR A 171 -14.76 13.46 1.59
N LEU A 172 -13.92 14.50 1.41
CA LEU A 172 -14.40 15.88 1.27
C LEU A 172 -15.00 16.18 -0.11
N ARG A 173 -14.59 15.45 -1.15
CA ARG A 173 -14.99 15.70 -2.55
C ARG A 173 -16.35 15.11 -2.92
N HIS A 174 -16.74 14.01 -2.26
CA HIS A 174 -18.06 13.41 -2.37
C HIS A 174 -18.48 13.00 -0.97
N PRO A 175 -19.66 13.43 -0.46
CA PRO A 175 -20.12 13.08 0.89
C PRO A 175 -20.48 11.59 0.93
N ALA A 176 -19.44 10.77 1.06
CA ALA A 176 -19.51 9.34 1.23
C ALA A 176 -18.77 8.98 2.50
N ARG A 177 -19.42 8.18 3.34
CA ARG A 177 -18.84 7.60 4.54
C ARG A 177 -18.26 6.25 4.17
N MET A 178 -16.98 6.05 4.43
CA MET A 178 -16.28 4.80 4.14
C MET A 178 -15.81 4.15 5.43
N ARG A 179 -16.06 2.85 5.56
CA ARG A 179 -15.48 2.00 6.61
C ARG A 179 -14.62 0.95 5.94
N TYR A 180 -13.44 0.70 6.48
CA TYR A 180 -12.50 -0.28 5.98
C TYR A 180 -12.31 -1.37 7.00
N ARG A 181 -12.36 -2.63 6.57
CA ARG A 181 -12.13 -3.79 7.43
C ARG A 181 -11.16 -4.75 6.78
N VAL A 182 -10.05 -5.07 7.43
CA VAL A 182 -9.16 -6.13 6.94
C VAL A 182 -9.86 -7.47 7.14
N THR A 183 -10.12 -8.17 6.04
CA THR A 183 -10.77 -9.49 6.05
C THR A 183 -9.76 -10.63 5.96
N ARG A 184 -8.65 -10.40 5.26
CA ARG A 184 -7.54 -11.35 5.14
C ARG A 184 -6.21 -10.62 5.35
N LEU A 185 -5.43 -11.12 6.32
CA LEU A 185 -4.06 -10.65 6.56
C LEU A 185 -3.06 -11.48 5.73
N PRO A 186 -2.07 -10.85 5.08
CA PRO A 186 -0.98 -11.56 4.46
C PRO A 186 0.00 -12.11 5.50
N GLN A 187 0.84 -13.08 5.11
CA GLN A 187 1.92 -13.58 5.96
C GLN A 187 2.93 -12.48 6.29
N TYR A 188 3.18 -11.59 5.33
CA TYR A 188 4.02 -10.41 5.51
C TYR A 188 3.22 -9.16 5.13
N LEU A 189 3.06 -8.22 6.07
CA LEU A 189 2.31 -6.99 5.85
C LEU A 189 3.25 -5.81 5.55
N ILE A 190 3.03 -5.13 4.42
CA ILE A 190 3.72 -3.90 4.09
C ILE A 190 2.84 -2.72 4.49
N LEU A 191 3.34 -1.88 5.39
CA LEU A 191 2.69 -0.64 5.81
C LEU A 191 3.38 0.56 5.15
N HIS A 192 2.64 1.29 4.33
CA HIS A 192 3.14 2.47 3.64
C HIS A 192 2.61 3.74 4.31
N MET A 193 3.50 4.46 4.98
CA MET A 193 3.16 5.76 5.58
C MET A 193 3.07 6.82 4.49
N HIS A 194 1.86 7.31 4.19
CA HIS A 194 1.64 8.32 3.16
C HIS A 194 2.13 9.70 3.64
N ARG A 195 3.46 9.90 3.58
CA ARG A 195 4.14 11.08 4.15
C ARG A 195 4.21 12.27 3.24
N PHE A 196 3.97 12.09 1.94
CA PHE A 196 4.23 13.13 0.96
C PHE A 196 2.97 13.47 0.20
N THR A 197 2.50 14.69 0.38
CA THR A 197 1.35 15.23 -0.36
C THR A 197 1.85 16.34 -1.28
N ARG A 198 1.26 16.42 -2.48
CA ARG A 198 1.58 17.49 -3.43
C ARG A 198 0.46 18.53 -3.36
N ASN A 199 0.78 19.70 -2.86
CA ASN A 199 -0.09 20.88 -2.97
C ASN A 199 0.20 21.59 -4.32
N VAL A 200 -0.62 22.59 -4.65
CA VAL A 200 -0.48 23.45 -5.83
C VAL A 200 0.93 24.08 -5.91
N PHE A 201 1.53 24.42 -4.77
CA PHE A 201 2.80 25.18 -4.71
C PHE A 201 4.04 24.31 -4.51
N PHE A 202 3.97 23.30 -3.64
CA PHE A 202 5.12 22.48 -3.29
C PHE A 202 4.70 21.09 -2.81
N ARG A 203 5.67 20.17 -2.81
CA ARG A 203 5.53 18.86 -2.18
C ARG A 203 5.80 19.00 -0.68
N GLU A 204 4.80 18.76 0.13
CA GLU A 204 4.89 18.82 1.58
C GLU A 204 5.16 17.43 2.15
N LYS A 205 6.01 17.37 3.19
CA LYS A 205 6.30 16.14 3.92
C LYS A 205 5.68 16.23 5.31
N ASN A 206 4.80 15.29 5.64
CA ASN A 206 4.27 15.11 6.99
C ASN A 206 5.40 14.62 7.94
N PRO A 207 5.79 15.44 8.93
CA PRO A 207 6.92 15.14 9.82
C PRO A 207 6.57 14.17 10.97
N THR A 208 5.29 13.79 11.13
CA THR A 208 4.79 13.03 12.29
C THR A 208 5.55 11.72 12.52
N LEU A 209 6.09 11.54 13.72
CA LEU A 209 6.73 10.30 14.16
C LEU A 209 5.65 9.26 14.44
N VAL A 210 5.78 8.10 13.82
CA VAL A 210 4.88 6.96 14.07
C VAL A 210 5.56 6.04 15.06
N ILE A 211 4.98 5.91 16.25
CA ILE A 211 5.51 5.06 17.32
C ILE A 211 5.04 3.63 17.08
N LEU A 212 6.01 2.74 16.80
CA LEU A 212 5.80 1.30 16.70
C LEU A 212 6.27 0.65 18.01
N LYS A 213 5.35 0.03 18.75
CA LYS A 213 5.72 -0.83 19.89
C LYS A 213 6.05 -2.21 19.33
N ILE A 214 7.34 -2.52 19.20
CA ILE A 214 7.80 -3.88 18.91
C ILE A 214 7.89 -4.60 20.26
N LEU A 215 7.01 -5.57 20.48
CA LEU A 215 7.18 -6.52 21.58
C LEU A 215 8.26 -7.50 21.15
N TRP A 216 9.42 -7.47 21.80
CA TRP A 216 10.40 -8.54 21.68
C TRP A 216 9.78 -9.77 22.37
N ALA A 217 9.45 -10.79 21.58
CA ALA A 217 9.11 -12.13 22.06
C ALA A 217 10.32 -13.04 21.87
#